data_AF-A0A3N7EKG8-F1
#
_entry.id   AF-A0A3N7EKG8-F1
#
_cell.length_a   1.000
_cell.length_b   1.000
_cell.length_c   1.000
_cell.angle_alpha   90.00
_cell.angle_beta   90.00
_cell.angle_gamma   90.00
#
_symmetry.space_group_name_H-M   'P 1'
#
loop_
_entity.id
_entity.type
_entity.pdbx_description
1 polymer ?
#
loop_
_entity_poly.entity_id
_entity_poly.type
_entity_poly.pdbx_seq_one_letter_code
_entity_poly.pdbx_strand_id
1 'polypeptide(L)'
;MGELKKLVEEGKIKYIGMSEASASTIRRAHAVHPITAVQLEWSLWSRDVEEEIVPTCRELGIGIVAYSPLGRGFFSSGPKLVESFTDGDYRKGLPRFRPENLEHNTQLFERVNEIAARKQCTSSQLALAWVHHQGDDVCPIPGTTKIKNFNQNVGALSVKLTPEEMAELESIASSDAVRGDRYGYGMLTFKDSDTPPLTSWKAV
;
A
#
# COMPACT_ATOMS: atom_id res chain seq x y z
N MET A 1 21.87 -5.85 7.64
CA MET A 1 21.22 -6.20 8.92
C MET A 1 22.15 -6.14 10.12
N GLY A 2 23.31 -6.80 10.11
CA GLY A 2 24.23 -6.75 11.27
C GLY A 2 24.60 -5.34 11.73
N GLU A 3 24.82 -4.41 10.80
CA GLU A 3 25.12 -3.02 11.16
C GLU A 3 23.94 -2.28 11.80
N LEU A 4 22.72 -2.48 11.29
CA LEU A 4 21.52 -1.91 11.89
C LEU A 4 21.28 -2.45 13.31
N LYS A 5 21.57 -3.73 13.56
CA LYS A 5 21.53 -4.33 14.90
C LYS A 5 22.49 -3.61 15.86
N LYS A 6 23.72 -3.30 15.44
CA LYS A 6 24.66 -2.51 16.27
C LYS A 6 24.10 -1.13 16.58
N LEU A 7 23.48 -0.45 15.60
CA LEU A 7 22.86 0.86 15.83
C LEU A 7 21.71 0.80 16.86
N VAL A 8 20.99 -0.33 16.94
CA VAL A 8 20.00 -0.58 18.01
C VAL A 8 20.70 -0.76 19.36
N GLU A 9 21.75 -1.59 19.42
CA GLU A 9 22.53 -1.84 20.64
C GLU A 9 23.22 -0.58 21.18
N GLU A 10 23.68 0.30 20.28
CA GLU A 10 24.25 1.62 20.59
C GLU A 10 23.18 2.65 20.99
N GLY A 11 21.89 2.32 20.88
CA GLY A 11 20.77 3.22 21.18
C GLY A 11 20.57 4.35 20.17
N LYS A 12 21.21 4.29 19.00
CA LYS A 12 21.09 5.30 17.93
C LYS A 12 19.77 5.20 17.19
N ILE A 13 19.23 3.99 17.06
CA ILE A 13 17.89 3.73 16.52
C ILE A 13 17.12 2.82 17.46
N LYS A 14 15.80 2.96 17.50
CA LYS A 14 14.94 2.11 18.36
C LYS A 14 14.47 0.85 17.66
N TYR A 15 14.23 0.93 16.35
CA TYR A 15 13.54 -0.09 15.57
C TYR A 15 14.13 -0.19 14.17
N ILE A 16 13.97 -1.34 13.53
CA ILE A 16 14.36 -1.58 12.14
C ILE A 16 13.13 -1.86 11.31
N GLY A 17 12.99 -1.15 10.19
CA GLY A 17 11.96 -1.41 9.19
C GLY A 17 12.58 -1.83 7.86
N MET A 18 11.75 -2.43 7.00
CA MET A 18 12.08 -2.73 5.61
C MET A 18 11.05 -2.11 4.69
N SER A 19 11.39 -1.95 3.41
CA SER A 19 10.47 -1.44 2.39
C SER A 19 10.66 -2.23 1.10
N GLU A 20 9.57 -2.56 0.41
CA GLU A 20 9.57 -3.28 -0.88
C GLU A 20 10.49 -4.53 -0.88
N ALA A 21 10.47 -5.29 0.21
CA ALA A 21 11.28 -6.51 0.36
C ALA A 21 10.45 -7.77 0.08
N SER A 22 11.03 -8.73 -0.63
CA SER A 22 10.46 -10.08 -0.78
C SER A 22 10.29 -10.79 0.56
N ALA A 23 9.35 -11.74 0.66
CA ALA A 23 9.11 -12.50 1.89
C ALA A 23 10.36 -13.28 2.35
N SER A 24 11.11 -13.85 1.42
CA SER A 24 12.38 -14.54 1.69
C SER A 24 13.41 -13.61 2.34
N THR A 25 13.53 -12.38 1.83
CA THR A 25 14.39 -11.34 2.40
C THR A 25 13.92 -10.91 3.78
N ILE A 26 12.61 -10.71 3.98
CA ILE A 26 12.03 -10.36 5.29
C ILE A 26 12.39 -11.44 6.32
N ARG A 27 12.19 -12.72 6.00
CA ARG A 27 12.51 -13.84 6.91
C ARG A 27 13.98 -13.89 7.28
N ARG A 28 14.88 -13.76 6.30
CA ARG A 28 16.33 -13.74 6.55
C ARG A 28 16.76 -12.55 7.40
N ALA A 29 16.17 -11.38 7.17
CA ALA A 29 16.48 -10.18 7.94
C ALA A 29 15.99 -10.31 9.39
N HIS A 30 14.75 -10.79 9.57
CA HIS A 30 14.14 -11.00 10.87
C HIS A 30 14.88 -12.04 11.73
N ALA A 31 15.49 -13.05 11.10
CA ALA A 31 16.35 -14.02 11.80
C ALA A 31 17.64 -13.41 12.39
N VAL A 32 18.09 -12.25 11.89
CA VAL A 32 19.29 -11.55 12.41
C VAL A 32 18.94 -10.57 13.52
N HIS A 33 17.85 -9.81 13.33
CA HIS A 33 17.30 -8.87 14.31
C HIS A 33 15.81 -8.65 14.00
N PRO A 34 14.93 -8.53 15.01
CA PRO A 34 13.50 -8.32 14.77
C PRO A 34 13.21 -7.13 13.85
N ILE A 35 12.47 -7.39 12.77
CA ILE A 35 11.93 -6.33 11.92
C ILE A 35 10.63 -5.84 12.54
N THR A 36 10.55 -4.55 12.83
CA THR A 36 9.38 -3.93 13.46
C THR A 36 8.28 -3.66 12.46
N ALA A 37 8.62 -3.22 11.26
CA ALA A 37 7.65 -2.88 10.23
C ALA A 37 8.14 -3.15 8.81
N VAL A 38 7.23 -3.52 7.92
CA VAL A 38 7.46 -3.58 6.47
C VAL A 38 6.55 -2.56 5.79
N GLN A 39 7.15 -1.68 4.98
CA GLN A 39 6.45 -0.68 4.19
C GLN A 39 6.26 -1.15 2.73
N LEU A 40 5.04 -1.06 2.21
CA LEU A 40 4.69 -1.56 0.87
C LEU A 40 3.45 -0.85 0.30
N GLU A 41 3.23 -0.95 -1.02
CA GLU A 41 2.00 -0.42 -1.64
C GLU A 41 0.82 -1.34 -1.35
N TRP A 42 -0.17 -0.85 -0.60
CA TRP A 42 -1.41 -1.57 -0.33
C TRP A 42 -2.61 -0.62 -0.31
N SER A 43 -3.60 -0.92 -1.15
CA SER A 43 -4.85 -0.16 -1.26
C SER A 43 -5.91 -1.01 -1.95
N LEU A 44 -7.15 -0.52 -2.04
CA LEU A 44 -8.15 -1.05 -2.97
C LEU A 44 -7.66 -1.10 -4.44
N TRP A 45 -6.57 -0.41 -4.78
CA TRP A 45 -5.99 -0.44 -6.13
C TRP A 45 -4.86 -1.46 -6.29
N SER A 46 -4.24 -1.88 -5.19
CA SER A 46 -2.96 -2.62 -5.19
C SER A 46 -3.00 -3.66 -4.08
N ARG A 47 -3.23 -4.92 -4.46
CA ARG A 47 -3.59 -6.02 -3.56
C ARG A 47 -2.61 -7.20 -3.60
N ASP A 48 -1.60 -7.15 -4.46
CA ASP A 48 -0.70 -8.28 -4.73
C ASP A 48 0.23 -8.63 -3.57
N VAL A 49 0.38 -7.74 -2.59
CA VAL A 49 1.10 -8.02 -1.33
C VAL A 49 0.39 -9.04 -0.44
N GLU A 50 -0.90 -9.30 -0.66
CA GLU A 50 -1.70 -10.22 0.15
C GLU A 50 -1.37 -11.69 -0.09
N GLU A 51 -0.77 -12.00 -1.24
CA GLU A 51 -0.38 -13.36 -1.59
C GLU A 51 0.72 -13.89 -0.67
N GLU A 52 1.72 -13.06 -0.35
CA GLU A 52 2.93 -13.53 0.33
C GLU A 52 3.43 -12.61 1.45
N ILE A 53 3.40 -11.28 1.24
CA ILE A 53 4.02 -10.34 2.18
C ILE A 53 3.18 -10.12 3.42
N VAL A 54 1.86 -9.91 3.27
CA VAL A 54 0.94 -9.73 4.40
C VAL A 54 0.92 -10.98 5.30
N PRO A 55 0.78 -12.21 4.77
CA PRO A 55 0.89 -13.43 5.59
C PRO A 55 2.24 -13.55 6.30
N THR A 56 3.35 -13.24 5.61
CA THR A 56 4.70 -13.30 6.20
C THR A 56 4.88 -12.29 7.34
N CYS A 57 4.35 -11.07 7.19
CA CYS A 57 4.41 -10.07 8.26
C CYS A 57 3.62 -10.53 9.49
N ARG A 58 2.41 -11.05 9.29
CA ARG A 58 1.55 -11.56 10.37
C ARG A 58 2.15 -12.76 11.10
N GLU A 59 2.72 -13.70 10.36
CA GLU A 59 3.42 -14.87 10.93
C GLU A 59 4.57 -14.46 11.86
N LEU A 60 5.32 -13.41 11.47
CA LEU A 60 6.49 -12.93 12.21
C LEU A 60 6.17 -11.82 13.23
N GLY A 61 4.90 -11.43 13.39
CA GLY A 61 4.50 -10.34 14.28
C GLY A 61 5.04 -8.96 13.86
N ILE A 62 5.17 -8.72 12.56
CA ILE A 62 5.70 -7.49 11.96
C ILE A 62 4.54 -6.56 11.58
N GLY A 63 4.63 -5.27 11.92
CA GLY A 63 3.66 -4.27 11.50
C GLY A 63 3.73 -3.95 10.00
N ILE A 64 2.60 -3.59 9.40
CA ILE A 64 2.49 -3.29 7.97
C ILE A 64 2.24 -1.80 7.79
N VAL A 65 3.12 -1.12 7.04
CA VAL A 65 3.01 0.32 6.74
C VAL A 65 2.60 0.52 5.29
N ALA A 66 1.33 0.80 5.04
CA ALA A 66 0.78 0.90 3.69
C ALA A 66 1.01 2.30 3.07
N TYR A 67 1.81 2.38 2.01
CA TYR A 67 1.95 3.61 1.23
C TYR A 67 0.99 3.65 0.03
N SER A 68 0.76 4.87 -0.49
CA SER A 68 -0.23 5.15 -1.55
C SER A 68 -1.62 4.53 -1.30
N PRO A 69 -2.18 4.60 -0.08
CA PRO A 69 -3.46 3.94 0.25
C PRO A 69 -4.64 4.46 -0.58
N LEU A 70 -4.48 5.64 -1.21
CA LEU A 70 -5.49 6.28 -2.05
C LEU A 70 -5.27 6.03 -3.56
N GLY A 71 -4.53 4.97 -3.93
CA GLY A 71 -4.30 4.61 -5.33
C GLY A 71 -3.60 5.73 -6.11
N ARG A 72 -2.56 6.34 -5.50
CA ARG A 72 -1.80 7.48 -6.08
C ARG A 72 -2.68 8.69 -6.47
N GLY A 73 -3.77 8.89 -5.72
CA GLY A 73 -4.74 9.98 -5.88
C GLY A 73 -6.02 9.57 -6.59
N PHE A 74 -6.09 8.36 -7.15
CA PHE A 74 -7.24 7.88 -7.90
C PHE A 74 -8.51 7.87 -7.05
N PHE A 75 -8.46 7.39 -5.80
CA PHE A 75 -9.62 7.41 -4.91
C PHE A 75 -9.98 8.80 -4.37
N SER A 76 -9.15 9.82 -4.62
CA SER A 76 -9.44 11.20 -4.22
C SER A 76 -10.08 12.05 -5.29
N SER A 77 -9.80 11.76 -6.57
CA SER A 77 -10.26 12.61 -7.69
C SER A 77 -10.92 11.82 -8.81
N GLY A 78 -10.96 10.49 -8.69
CA GLY A 78 -11.50 9.59 -9.71
C GLY A 78 -10.75 9.70 -11.03
N PRO A 79 -11.40 9.38 -12.16
CA PRO A 79 -10.77 9.42 -13.48
C PRO A 79 -10.30 10.82 -13.89
N LYS A 80 -10.96 11.89 -13.41
CA LYS A 80 -10.58 13.28 -13.69
C LYS A 80 -9.19 13.65 -13.15
N LEU A 81 -8.60 12.81 -12.29
CA LEU A 81 -7.23 12.97 -11.83
C LEU A 81 -6.24 13.18 -12.99
N VAL A 82 -6.43 12.48 -14.12
CA VAL A 82 -5.48 12.54 -15.24
C VAL A 82 -5.42 13.91 -15.90
N GLU A 83 -6.49 14.71 -15.80
CA GLU A 83 -6.55 16.09 -16.29
C GLU A 83 -5.63 17.02 -15.47
N SER A 84 -5.28 16.62 -14.24
CA SER A 84 -4.40 17.40 -13.36
C SER A 84 -2.91 17.09 -13.54
N PHE A 85 -2.54 16.11 -14.39
CA PHE A 85 -1.16 15.70 -14.56
C PHE A 85 -0.36 16.72 -15.38
N THR A 86 0.67 17.29 -14.75
CA THR A 86 1.65 18.13 -15.44
C THR A 86 2.63 17.29 -16.28
N ASP A 87 3.43 17.91 -17.14
CA ASP A 87 4.34 17.19 -18.05
C ASP A 87 5.40 16.33 -17.33
N GLY A 88 5.81 16.73 -16.12
CA GLY A 88 6.72 15.95 -15.29
C GLY A 88 6.07 14.90 -14.39
N ASP A 89 4.75 14.69 -14.49
CA ASP A 89 4.05 13.75 -13.62
C ASP A 89 4.32 12.30 -14.05
N TYR A 90 5.11 11.57 -13.24
CA TYR A 90 5.45 10.17 -13.51
C TYR A 90 4.22 9.26 -13.65
N ARG A 91 3.06 9.64 -13.09
CA ARG A 91 1.82 8.87 -13.19
C ARG A 91 1.33 8.74 -14.62
N LYS A 92 1.68 9.68 -15.52
CA LYS A 92 1.41 9.58 -16.97
C LYS A 92 2.01 8.31 -17.58
N GLY A 93 3.12 7.82 -17.03
CA GLY A 93 3.79 6.60 -17.50
C GLY A 93 3.21 5.30 -16.93
N LEU A 94 2.34 5.37 -15.91
CA LEU A 94 1.82 4.17 -15.26
C LEU A 94 0.71 3.53 -16.11
N PRO A 95 0.76 2.20 -16.36
CA PRO A 95 -0.24 1.52 -17.16
C PRO A 95 -1.68 1.75 -16.70
N ARG A 96 -1.92 1.85 -15.39
CA ARG A 96 -3.25 2.09 -14.78
C ARG A 96 -3.93 3.38 -15.18
N PHE A 97 -3.17 4.38 -15.63
CA PHE A 97 -3.68 5.67 -16.10
C PHE A 97 -3.72 5.79 -17.63
N ARG A 98 -3.36 4.73 -18.37
CA ARG A 98 -3.56 4.70 -19.84
C ARG A 98 -5.05 4.64 -20.17
N PRO A 99 -5.51 5.24 -21.28
CA PRO A 99 -6.94 5.43 -21.57
C PRO A 99 -7.80 4.17 -21.40
N GLU A 100 -7.40 3.06 -22.01
CA GLU A 100 -8.13 1.77 -21.99
C GLU A 100 -8.25 1.21 -20.56
N ASN A 101 -7.16 1.27 -19.78
CA ASN A 101 -7.16 0.81 -18.39
C ASN A 101 -7.96 1.76 -17.51
N LEU A 102 -7.84 3.08 -17.72
CA LEU A 102 -8.54 4.10 -16.96
C LEU A 102 -10.06 4.01 -17.13
N GLU A 103 -10.54 3.72 -18.33
CA GLU A 103 -11.97 3.52 -18.61
C GLU A 103 -12.54 2.37 -17.78
N HIS A 104 -11.88 1.20 -17.80
CA HIS A 104 -12.27 0.05 -16.97
C HIS A 104 -12.24 0.41 -15.48
N ASN A 105 -11.13 1.01 -15.05
CA ASN A 105 -10.87 1.42 -13.68
C ASN A 105 -11.89 2.46 -13.17
N THR A 106 -12.48 3.27 -14.05
CA THR A 106 -13.52 4.24 -13.71
C THR A 106 -14.75 3.55 -13.10
N GLN A 107 -15.12 2.38 -13.62
CA GLN A 107 -16.28 1.62 -13.09
C GLN A 107 -16.04 1.17 -11.65
N LEU A 108 -14.80 0.80 -11.31
CA LEU A 108 -14.41 0.48 -9.93
C LEU A 108 -14.56 1.71 -9.02
N PHE A 109 -14.06 2.86 -9.47
CA PHE A 109 -14.19 4.11 -8.73
C PHE A 109 -15.65 4.48 -8.46
N GLU A 110 -16.51 4.38 -9.47
CA GLU A 110 -17.93 4.72 -9.36
C GLU A 110 -18.63 3.85 -8.30
N ARG A 111 -18.38 2.54 -8.30
CA ARG A 111 -18.93 1.62 -7.29
C ARG A 111 -18.43 1.92 -5.88
N VAL A 112 -17.14 2.22 -5.72
CA VAL A 112 -16.58 2.67 -4.41
C VAL A 112 -17.21 3.99 -3.98
N ASN A 113 -17.45 4.91 -4.92
CA ASN A 113 -18.06 6.20 -4.65
C ASN A 113 -19.55 6.08 -4.25
N GLU A 114 -20.29 5.11 -4.79
CA GLU A 114 -21.66 4.79 -4.36
C GLU A 114 -21.71 4.33 -2.90
N ILE A 115 -20.79 3.45 -2.48
CA ILE A 115 -20.66 3.04 -1.07
C ILE A 115 -20.32 4.26 -0.20
N ALA A 116 -19.38 5.09 -0.65
CA ALA A 116 -18.96 6.28 0.11
C ALA A 116 -20.13 7.25 0.31
N ALA A 117 -20.94 7.46 -0.72
CA ALA A 117 -22.16 8.27 -0.67
C ALA A 117 -23.20 7.72 0.30
N ARG A 118 -23.46 6.40 0.30
CA ARG A 118 -24.35 5.74 1.28
C ARG A 118 -23.87 5.95 2.72
N LYS A 119 -22.55 5.92 2.94
CA LYS A 119 -21.92 6.16 4.25
C LYS A 119 -21.74 7.64 4.60
N GLN A 120 -22.12 8.55 3.71
CA GLN A 120 -21.93 10.00 3.89
C GLN A 120 -20.45 10.38 4.15
N CYS A 121 -19.52 9.69 3.50
CA CYS A 121 -18.09 9.99 3.53
C CYS A 121 -17.54 10.18 2.12
N THR A 122 -16.32 10.70 2.01
CA THR A 122 -15.64 10.80 0.71
C THR A 122 -15.07 9.45 0.28
N SER A 123 -14.92 9.23 -1.02
CA SER A 123 -14.22 8.06 -1.56
C SER A 123 -12.80 7.91 -1.00
N SER A 124 -12.09 9.02 -0.77
CA SER A 124 -10.79 9.02 -0.07
C SER A 124 -10.89 8.44 1.33
N GLN A 125 -11.89 8.87 2.11
CA GLN A 125 -12.09 8.38 3.47
C GLN A 125 -12.48 6.91 3.47
N LEU A 126 -13.35 6.48 2.56
CA LEU A 126 -13.73 5.08 2.45
C LEU A 126 -12.54 4.19 2.09
N ALA A 127 -11.75 4.58 1.08
CA ALA A 127 -10.57 3.83 0.66
C ALA A 127 -9.50 3.76 1.77
N LEU A 128 -9.28 4.85 2.50
CA LEU A 128 -8.34 4.85 3.62
C LEU A 128 -8.87 4.04 4.81
N ALA A 129 -10.16 4.14 5.12
CA ALA A 129 -10.81 3.36 6.15
C ALA A 129 -10.71 1.86 5.86
N TRP A 130 -10.87 1.46 4.60
CA TRP A 130 -10.67 0.08 4.17
C TRP A 130 -9.28 -0.44 4.53
N VAL A 131 -8.20 0.34 4.27
CA VAL A 131 -6.83 -0.06 4.65
C VAL A 131 -6.70 -0.19 6.17
N HIS A 132 -7.28 0.73 6.95
CA HIS A 132 -7.30 0.61 8.41
C HIS A 132 -8.03 -0.64 8.92
N HIS A 133 -9.06 -1.12 8.21
CA HIS A 133 -9.82 -2.30 8.61
C HIS A 133 -9.13 -3.63 8.24
N GLN A 134 -7.99 -3.59 7.54
CA GLN A 134 -7.25 -4.81 7.20
C GLN A 134 -6.61 -5.48 8.42
N GLY A 135 -6.41 -4.75 9.53
CA GLY A 135 -5.96 -5.32 10.81
C GLY A 135 -5.33 -4.28 11.74
N ASP A 136 -5.24 -4.61 13.02
CA ASP A 136 -4.61 -3.76 14.05
C ASP A 136 -3.08 -3.61 13.85
N ASP A 137 -2.50 -4.48 13.03
CA ASP A 137 -1.12 -4.48 12.57
C ASP A 137 -0.85 -3.52 11.40
N VAL A 138 -1.88 -2.84 10.88
CA VAL A 138 -1.81 -2.02 9.65
C VAL A 138 -1.84 -0.52 9.96
N CYS A 139 -0.84 0.21 9.44
CA CYS A 139 -0.71 1.66 9.57
C CYS A 139 -0.52 2.33 8.20
N PRO A 140 -1.59 2.82 7.54
CA PRO A 140 -1.45 3.57 6.30
C PRO A 140 -0.82 4.95 6.53
N ILE A 141 -0.02 5.41 5.57
CA ILE A 141 0.70 6.69 5.64
C ILE A 141 0.29 7.65 4.50
N PRO A 142 -0.98 8.14 4.48
CA PRO A 142 -1.43 9.07 3.45
C PRO A 142 -0.76 10.44 3.61
N GLY A 143 0.09 10.81 2.66
CA GLY A 143 0.74 12.12 2.62
C GLY A 143 -0.16 13.23 2.06
N THR A 144 0.06 14.48 2.49
CA THR A 144 -0.62 15.64 1.92
C THR A 144 0.11 16.96 2.20
N THR A 145 -0.12 17.96 1.35
CA THR A 145 0.36 19.35 1.51
C THR A 145 -0.75 20.32 1.93
N LYS A 146 -2.00 19.86 2.06
CA LYS A 146 -3.17 20.71 2.35
C LYS A 146 -3.84 20.28 3.65
N ILE A 147 -4.08 21.22 4.55
CA ILE A 147 -4.76 20.97 5.84
C ILE A 147 -6.15 20.34 5.63
N LYS A 148 -6.88 20.77 4.59
CA LYS A 148 -8.19 20.17 4.24
C LYS A 148 -8.09 18.66 4.01
N ASN A 149 -7.07 18.22 3.27
CA ASN A 149 -6.85 16.81 2.97
C ASN A 149 -6.35 16.06 4.22
N PHE A 150 -5.54 16.71 5.07
CA PHE A 150 -5.14 16.14 6.36
C PHE A 150 -6.37 15.84 7.23
N ASN A 151 -7.29 16.80 7.34
CA ASN A 151 -8.53 16.60 8.08
C ASN A 151 -9.42 15.51 7.46
N GLN A 152 -9.43 15.37 6.14
CA GLN A 152 -10.11 14.25 5.47
C GLN A 152 -9.48 12.90 5.82
N ASN A 153 -8.15 12.80 5.81
CA ASN A 153 -7.43 11.59 6.20
C ASN A 153 -7.74 11.20 7.66
N VAL A 154 -7.71 12.17 8.58
CA VAL A 154 -8.09 11.94 9.99
C VAL A 154 -9.55 11.47 10.10
N GLY A 155 -10.45 12.07 9.32
CA GLY A 155 -11.86 11.68 9.31
C GLY A 155 -12.12 10.23 8.85
N ALA A 156 -11.18 9.59 8.15
CA ALA A 156 -11.31 8.18 7.78
C ALA A 156 -11.34 7.25 8.99
N LEU A 157 -10.72 7.63 10.11
CA LEU A 157 -10.73 6.84 11.36
C LEU A 157 -12.13 6.68 11.97
N SER A 158 -13.03 7.61 11.65
CA SER A 158 -14.43 7.59 12.10
C SER A 158 -15.34 6.75 11.20
N VAL A 159 -14.88 6.36 10.01
CA VAL A 159 -15.65 5.51 9.09
C VAL A 159 -15.55 4.07 9.56
N LYS A 160 -16.67 3.48 9.99
CA LYS A 160 -16.76 2.06 10.37
C LYS A 160 -17.35 1.26 9.21
N LEU A 161 -16.63 0.23 8.77
CA LEU A 161 -17.07 -0.66 7.70
C LEU A 161 -17.73 -1.90 8.31
N THR A 162 -18.96 -2.21 7.90
CA THR A 162 -19.60 -3.47 8.30
C THR A 162 -18.97 -4.65 7.56
N PRO A 163 -19.14 -5.90 8.03
CA PRO A 163 -18.68 -7.07 7.29
C PRO A 163 -19.20 -7.15 5.86
N GLU A 164 -20.43 -6.71 5.63
CA GLU A 164 -21.07 -6.68 4.31
C GLU A 164 -20.44 -5.62 3.41
N GLU A 165 -20.19 -4.41 3.94
CA GLU A 165 -19.52 -3.34 3.19
C GLU A 165 -18.07 -3.70 2.88
N MET A 166 -17.38 -4.37 3.81
CA MET A 166 -16.06 -4.94 3.56
C MET A 166 -16.13 -5.95 2.42
N ALA A 167 -17.01 -6.95 2.50
CA ALA A 167 -17.15 -7.95 1.44
C ALA A 167 -17.52 -7.34 0.07
N GLU A 168 -18.36 -6.30 0.06
CA GLU A 168 -18.69 -5.55 -1.16
C GLU A 168 -17.45 -4.86 -1.75
N LEU A 169 -16.66 -4.17 -0.91
CA LEU A 169 -15.39 -3.56 -1.33
C LEU A 169 -14.38 -4.59 -1.83
N GLU A 170 -14.24 -5.73 -1.14
CA GLU A 170 -13.37 -6.84 -1.56
C GLU A 170 -13.77 -7.41 -2.93
N SER A 171 -15.07 -7.49 -3.20
CA SER A 171 -15.59 -7.94 -4.50
C SER A 171 -15.37 -6.91 -5.61
N ILE A 172 -15.48 -5.62 -5.31
CA ILE A 172 -15.23 -4.53 -6.27
C ILE A 172 -13.74 -4.44 -6.62
N ALA A 173 -12.90 -4.58 -5.62
CA ALA A 173 -11.46 -4.35 -5.67
C ALA A 173 -10.66 -5.64 -5.49
N SER A 174 -11.11 -6.73 -6.12
CA SER A 174 -10.36 -7.97 -6.14
C SER A 174 -8.99 -7.78 -6.79
N SER A 175 -8.04 -8.65 -6.48
CA SER A 175 -6.65 -8.52 -6.95
C SER A 175 -6.50 -8.47 -8.48
N ASP A 176 -7.47 -9.01 -9.22
CA ASP A 176 -7.54 -9.06 -10.68
C ASP A 176 -8.50 -8.02 -11.30
N ALA A 177 -9.20 -7.23 -10.47
CA ALA A 177 -10.17 -6.24 -10.92
C ALA A 177 -9.51 -5.00 -11.54
N VAL A 178 -8.36 -4.56 -11.03
CA VAL A 178 -7.68 -3.36 -11.55
C VAL A 178 -6.95 -3.68 -12.85
N ARG A 179 -7.14 -2.85 -13.87
CA ARG A 179 -6.45 -2.98 -15.16
C ARG A 179 -5.20 -2.11 -15.21
N GLY A 180 -4.12 -2.70 -15.72
CA GLY A 180 -2.79 -2.11 -15.78
C GLY A 180 -1.94 -2.37 -14.53
N ASP A 181 -0.64 -2.54 -14.74
CA ASP A 181 0.34 -2.74 -13.68
C ASP A 181 0.57 -1.48 -12.82
N ARG A 182 1.03 -1.71 -11.58
CA ARG A 182 1.42 -0.65 -10.61
C ARG A 182 2.52 0.24 -11.14
N TYR A 183 3.40 -0.30 -11.99
CA TYR A 183 4.52 0.37 -12.61
C TYR A 183 4.63 0.04 -14.10
N GLY A 184 5.38 0.86 -14.84
CA GLY A 184 5.74 0.55 -16.23
C GLY A 184 6.79 -0.55 -16.33
N TYR A 185 7.04 -1.02 -17.56
CA TYR A 185 8.00 -2.08 -17.85
C TYR A 185 9.40 -1.78 -17.25
N GLY A 186 9.98 -2.76 -16.54
CA GLY A 186 11.33 -2.68 -15.98
C GLY A 186 11.45 -2.05 -14.59
N MET A 187 10.35 -1.57 -14.00
CA MET A 187 10.32 -1.16 -12.59
C MET A 187 10.10 -2.38 -11.70
N LEU A 188 10.97 -2.53 -10.71
CA LEU A 188 10.95 -3.64 -9.76
C LEU A 188 9.99 -3.36 -8.61
N THR A 189 9.42 -4.43 -8.05
CA THR A 189 8.62 -4.39 -6.82
C THR A 189 9.24 -5.33 -5.78
N PHE A 190 8.56 -5.52 -4.64
CA PHE A 190 8.90 -6.59 -3.69
C PHE A 190 9.10 -7.97 -4.35
N LYS A 191 8.41 -8.26 -5.46
CA LYS A 191 8.50 -9.54 -6.19
C LYS A 191 9.89 -9.80 -6.77
N ASP A 192 10.61 -8.73 -7.11
CA ASP A 192 11.92 -8.80 -7.74
C ASP A 192 13.06 -8.40 -6.78
N SER A 193 12.71 -8.11 -5.53
CA SER A 193 13.61 -7.56 -4.51
C SER A 193 14.04 -8.66 -3.54
N ASP A 194 14.60 -9.74 -4.07
CA ASP A 194 15.25 -10.78 -3.28
C ASP A 194 16.73 -10.45 -3.03
N THR A 195 17.27 -10.96 -1.93
CA THR A 195 18.66 -10.79 -1.51
C THR A 195 19.39 -12.13 -1.56
N PRO A 196 20.71 -12.15 -1.80
CA PRO A 196 21.46 -13.40 -1.83
C PRO A 196 21.30 -14.20 -0.53
N PRO A 197 21.30 -15.54 -0.58
CA PRO A 197 21.19 -16.36 0.62
C PRO A 197 22.40 -16.16 1.53
N LEU A 198 22.24 -16.38 2.84
CA LEU A 198 23.33 -16.23 3.82
C LEU A 198 24.56 -17.07 3.47
N THR A 199 24.37 -18.24 2.85
CA THR A 199 25.45 -19.13 2.39
C THR A 199 26.33 -18.52 1.30
N SER A 200 25.83 -17.51 0.56
CA SER A 200 26.60 -16.79 -0.45
C SER A 200 27.46 -15.67 0.14
N TRP A 201 27.27 -15.34 1.41
CA TRP A 201 28.02 -14.28 2.08
C TRP A 201 29.43 -14.75 2.45
N LYS A 202 30.45 -14.08 1.92
CA LYS A 202 31.84 -14.23 2.37
C LYS A 202 32.13 -13.10 3.33
N ALA A 203 32.39 -13.43 4.60
CA ALA A 203 32.90 -12.44 5.56
C ALA A 203 34.23 -11.90 5.00
N VAL A 204 34.33 -10.57 4.88
CA VAL A 204 35.57 -9.85 4.59
C VAL A 204 36.29 -9.58 5.89
#